data_AF-A0A835DL70-F1
#
_entry.id   AF-A0A835DL70-F1
#
_cell.length_a   1.000
_cell.length_b   1.000
_cell.length_c   1.000
_cell.angle_alpha   90.00
_cell.angle_beta   90.00
_cell.angle_gamma   90.00
#
_symmetry.space_group_name_H-M   'P 1'
#
loop_
_entity.id
_entity.type
_entity.pdbx_description
1 polymer ?
#
loop_
_entity_poly.entity_id
_entity_poly.type
_entity_poly.pdbx_seq_one_letter_code
_entity_poly.pdbx_strand_id
1 'polypeptide(L)'
;MCTRLILEDQSWRLRKIKTSRYGFQQESRTRTAHWFRLQRSKSSENITDPTELADYRLRQRTEFEDLIRRFRSSVWITYGEWEESQDDLNRARSVWERALEVDHRNHTSWLKFAEQEMKNKFIDRARNVWDRAVTILPHVDQIWYKYIEVEEMGAREIFEGWMKLMPDQQCWLSYIEFDLRYNEIKMARKVFDRFVQCHSKVGAYAEFEMKNGEMNRARKCYETAIDKLCDDEKAAQLFAADAELEEIGRARAIYECALGFIPKGRLEDLYRKFEAFEHKYQNVDMEGIDEWV
;
A
#
# COMPACT_ATOMS: atom_id res chain seq x y z
N MET A 1 11.12 -19.20 3.51
CA MET A 1 11.48 -18.71 2.16
C MET A 1 10.43 -17.78 1.53
N CYS A 2 9.17 -17.74 1.99
CA CYS A 2 8.15 -16.80 1.45
C CYS A 2 8.27 -15.33 1.92
N THR A 3 9.03 -15.00 2.97
CA THR A 3 9.30 -13.60 3.32
C THR A 3 10.14 -12.89 2.26
N ARG A 4 10.97 -13.63 1.50
CA ARG A 4 11.82 -13.07 0.43
C ARG A 4 11.04 -12.82 -0.87
N LEU A 5 10.10 -13.71 -1.21
CA LEU A 5 9.28 -13.60 -2.43
C LEU A 5 8.18 -12.52 -2.32
N ILE A 6 7.63 -12.29 -1.12
CA ILE A 6 6.65 -11.21 -0.89
C ILE A 6 7.37 -9.84 -0.81
N LEU A 7 8.58 -9.78 -0.24
CA LEU A 7 9.42 -8.57 -0.27
C LEU A 7 9.88 -8.21 -1.70
N GLU A 8 10.14 -9.21 -2.55
CA GLU A 8 10.47 -8.99 -3.97
C GLU A 8 9.25 -8.53 -4.79
N ASP A 9 8.04 -9.02 -4.50
CA ASP A 9 6.81 -8.59 -5.19
C ASP A 9 6.35 -7.18 -4.79
N GLN A 10 6.55 -6.77 -3.52
CA GLN A 10 6.31 -5.39 -3.07
C GLN A 10 7.37 -4.41 -3.63
N SER A 11 8.62 -4.84 -3.76
CA SER A 11 9.67 -4.11 -4.49
C SER A 11 9.34 -3.93 -5.97
N TRP A 12 8.70 -4.93 -6.61
CA TRP A 12 8.28 -4.87 -8.01
C TRP A 12 7.09 -3.91 -8.24
N ARG A 13 6.12 -3.83 -7.32
CA ARG A 13 4.98 -2.88 -7.43
C ARG A 13 5.33 -1.44 -7.06
N LEU A 14 6.22 -1.22 -6.09
CA LEU A 14 6.83 0.11 -5.87
C LEU A 14 7.67 0.58 -7.08
N ARG A 15 8.22 -0.35 -7.87
CA ARG A 15 8.83 -0.05 -9.18
C ARG A 15 7.81 0.15 -10.30
N LYS A 16 6.65 -0.51 -10.28
CA LYS A 16 5.59 -0.35 -11.29
C LYS A 16 4.82 0.98 -11.17
N ILE A 17 4.68 1.50 -9.95
CA ILE A 17 4.23 2.88 -9.68
C ILE A 17 5.25 3.91 -10.22
N LYS A 18 6.55 3.56 -10.26
CA LYS A 18 7.58 4.39 -10.89
C LYS A 18 7.52 4.38 -12.43
N THR A 19 7.02 3.33 -13.08
CA THR A 19 7.07 3.20 -14.56
C THR A 19 5.81 3.65 -15.30
N SER A 20 4.62 3.64 -14.68
CA SER A 20 3.40 4.21 -15.30
C SER A 20 3.44 5.75 -15.40
N ARG A 21 4.30 6.40 -14.58
CA ARG A 21 4.52 7.85 -14.54
C ARG A 21 5.25 8.45 -15.76
N TYR A 22 5.74 7.63 -16.68
CA TYR A 22 6.70 8.07 -17.70
C TYR A 22 6.10 8.50 -19.05
N GLY A 23 4.84 8.15 -19.36
CA GLY A 23 4.32 8.29 -20.73
C GLY A 23 3.49 9.52 -21.06
N PHE A 24 2.83 10.16 -20.08
CA PHE A 24 1.71 11.08 -20.40
C PHE A 24 1.81 12.49 -19.79
N GLN A 25 2.97 12.85 -19.22
CA GLN A 25 3.25 14.18 -18.68
C GLN A 25 4.57 14.77 -19.22
N GLN A 26 5.14 14.23 -20.29
CA GLN A 26 6.50 14.60 -20.72
C GLN A 26 6.58 15.95 -21.46
N GLU A 27 5.55 16.41 -22.17
CA GLU A 27 5.72 17.57 -23.06
C GLU A 27 5.51 18.94 -22.40
N SER A 28 4.67 19.05 -21.36
CA SER A 28 4.49 20.32 -20.61
C SER A 28 5.52 20.51 -19.49
N ARG A 29 6.20 19.43 -19.09
CA ARG A 29 7.24 19.41 -18.04
C ARG A 29 8.58 19.95 -18.52
N THR A 30 8.89 19.88 -19.80
CA THR A 30 10.25 20.17 -20.30
C THR A 30 10.60 21.65 -20.23
N ARG A 31 9.69 22.57 -20.57
CA ARG A 31 9.98 24.01 -20.55
C ARG A 31 10.11 24.60 -19.14
N THR A 32 9.18 24.27 -18.25
CA THR A 32 9.22 24.70 -16.84
C THR A 32 10.35 24.00 -16.10
N ALA A 33 10.55 22.69 -16.24
CA ALA A 33 11.67 22.00 -15.59
C ALA A 33 13.04 22.41 -16.14
N HIS A 34 13.15 22.71 -17.45
CA HIS A 34 14.37 23.29 -18.04
C HIS A 34 14.64 24.69 -17.48
N TRP A 35 13.61 25.53 -17.34
CA TRP A 35 13.73 26.84 -16.72
C TRP A 35 14.15 26.75 -15.25
N PHE A 36 13.57 25.83 -14.46
CA PHE A 36 13.98 25.57 -13.08
C PHE A 36 15.41 25.00 -12.97
N ARG A 37 15.85 24.19 -13.93
CA ARG A 37 17.22 23.67 -14.02
C ARG A 37 18.22 24.78 -14.34
N LEU A 38 17.84 25.73 -15.20
CA LEU A 38 18.63 26.92 -15.50
C LEU A 38 18.73 27.87 -14.29
N GLN A 39 17.65 28.07 -13.54
CA GLN A 39 17.66 28.87 -12.30
C GLN A 39 18.61 28.28 -11.24
N ARG A 40 18.60 26.96 -11.03
CA ARG A 40 19.58 26.26 -10.15
C ARG A 40 21.03 26.39 -10.62
N SER A 41 21.26 26.55 -11.92
CA SER A 41 22.59 26.77 -12.49
C SER A 41 23.05 28.21 -12.37
N LYS A 42 22.14 29.17 -12.22
CA LYS A 42 22.43 30.61 -12.15
C LYS A 42 22.77 31.10 -10.74
N SER A 43 22.42 30.34 -9.71
CA SER A 43 22.72 30.64 -8.30
C SER A 43 24.16 30.31 -7.88
N SER A 44 25.06 29.99 -8.82
CA SER A 44 26.48 29.76 -8.53
C SER A 44 27.34 31.02 -8.57
N GLU A 45 26.74 32.20 -8.80
CA GLU A 45 27.40 33.47 -8.54
C GLU A 45 27.51 33.63 -7.01
N ASN A 46 28.73 33.74 -6.47
CA ASN A 46 28.97 33.90 -5.04
C ASN A 46 28.39 35.25 -4.58
N ILE A 47 27.13 35.24 -4.14
CA ILE A 47 26.51 36.40 -3.47
C ILE A 47 27.14 36.51 -2.09
N THR A 48 28.05 37.47 -1.91
CA THR A 48 28.78 37.70 -0.65
C THR A 48 28.13 38.77 0.22
N ASP A 49 27.34 39.68 -0.36
CA ASP A 49 26.72 40.80 0.36
C ASP A 49 25.28 40.48 0.83
N PRO A 50 24.93 40.72 2.11
CA PRO A 50 23.57 40.54 2.62
C PRO A 50 22.49 41.37 1.90
N THR A 51 22.84 42.54 1.36
CA THR A 51 21.90 43.40 0.61
C THR A 51 21.62 42.80 -0.76
N GLU A 52 22.66 42.35 -1.47
CA GLU A 52 22.51 41.64 -2.75
C GLU A 52 21.69 40.35 -2.61
N LEU A 53 21.85 39.62 -1.50
CA LEU A 53 21.03 38.45 -1.20
C LEU A 53 19.56 38.81 -0.99
N ALA A 54 19.27 39.92 -0.31
CA ALA A 54 17.91 40.41 -0.12
C ALA A 54 17.26 40.80 -1.46
N ASP A 55 17.99 41.49 -2.33
CA ASP A 55 17.51 41.88 -3.66
C ASP A 55 17.32 40.67 -4.59
N TYR A 56 18.21 39.67 -4.52
CA TYR A 56 18.02 38.39 -5.20
C TYR A 56 16.75 37.69 -4.73
N ARG A 57 16.54 37.57 -3.41
CA ARG A 57 15.34 36.97 -2.83
C ARG A 57 14.08 37.70 -3.28
N LEU A 58 14.07 39.03 -3.25
CA LEU A 58 12.93 39.84 -3.67
C LEU A 58 12.57 39.64 -5.14
N ARG A 59 13.57 39.64 -6.04
CA ARG A 59 13.36 39.38 -7.47
C ARG A 59 12.75 38.00 -7.71
N GLN A 60 13.34 36.96 -7.12
CA GLN A 60 12.85 35.58 -7.25
C GLN A 60 11.42 35.42 -6.72
N ARG A 61 11.12 35.99 -5.55
CA ARG A 61 9.77 35.98 -4.96
C ARG A 61 8.75 36.63 -5.88
N THR A 62 9.10 37.76 -6.50
CA THR A 62 8.23 38.46 -7.46
C THR A 62 7.97 37.60 -8.69
N GLU A 63 9.01 36.95 -9.23
CA GLU A 63 8.87 36.02 -10.36
C GLU A 63 7.95 34.84 -10.02
N PHE A 64 8.10 34.23 -8.83
CA PHE A 64 7.23 33.14 -8.39
C PHE A 64 5.77 33.58 -8.25
N GLU A 65 5.50 34.74 -7.65
CA GLU A 65 4.14 35.27 -7.52
C GLU A 65 3.50 35.57 -8.89
N ASP A 66 4.27 36.10 -9.85
CA ASP A 66 3.79 36.31 -11.21
C ASP A 66 3.55 34.99 -11.96
N LEU A 67 4.37 33.97 -11.71
CA LEU A 67 4.16 32.63 -12.24
C LEU A 67 2.91 31.98 -11.65
N ILE A 68 2.65 32.15 -10.35
CA ILE A 68 1.43 31.65 -9.69
C ILE A 68 0.17 32.27 -10.30
N ARG A 69 0.22 33.58 -10.61
CA ARG A 69 -0.88 34.27 -11.30
C ARG A 69 -1.17 33.70 -12.70
N ARG A 70 -0.14 33.20 -13.38
CA ARG A 70 -0.22 32.68 -14.76
C ARG A 70 -0.47 31.16 -14.82
N PHE A 71 0.08 30.39 -13.89
CA PHE A 71 0.08 28.93 -13.86
C PHE A 71 -0.27 28.42 -12.45
N ARG A 72 -1.36 27.66 -12.32
CA ARG A 72 -2.00 27.44 -11.01
C ARG A 72 -1.40 26.35 -10.12
N SER A 73 -0.87 25.25 -10.65
CA SER A 73 -0.76 24.02 -9.84
C SER A 73 0.67 23.56 -9.53
N SER A 74 1.60 23.58 -10.48
CA SER A 74 2.96 23.05 -10.24
C SER A 74 3.95 24.06 -9.66
N VAL A 75 3.65 25.36 -9.74
CA VAL A 75 4.55 26.44 -9.32
C VAL A 75 4.65 26.52 -7.79
N TRP A 76 3.58 26.21 -7.08
CA TRP A 76 3.57 26.22 -5.61
C TRP A 76 4.61 25.28 -5.00
N ILE A 77 4.74 24.07 -5.57
CA ILE A 77 5.70 23.08 -5.09
C ILE A 77 7.13 23.59 -5.26
N THR A 78 7.46 24.15 -6.44
CA THR A 78 8.80 24.68 -6.67
C THR A 78 9.08 25.93 -5.86
N TYR A 79 8.06 26.76 -5.59
CA TYR A 79 8.20 27.93 -4.75
C TYR A 79 8.45 27.55 -3.28
N GLY A 80 7.70 26.57 -2.74
CA GLY A 80 7.91 26.04 -1.39
C GLY A 80 9.30 25.42 -1.21
N GLU A 81 9.75 24.59 -2.15
CA GLU A 81 11.11 24.00 -2.15
C GLU A 81 12.21 25.07 -2.29
N TRP A 82 11.95 26.18 -2.99
CA TRP A 82 12.90 27.29 -3.08
C TRP A 82 12.98 28.08 -1.77
N GLU A 83 11.85 28.43 -1.13
CA GLU A 83 11.89 29.09 0.19
C GLU A 83 12.55 28.19 1.25
N GLU A 84 12.37 26.86 1.17
CA GLU A 84 13.12 25.89 1.98
C GLU A 84 14.64 26.03 1.78
N SER A 85 15.09 26.16 0.52
CA SER A 85 16.51 26.35 0.21
C SER A 85 17.10 27.68 0.71
N GLN A 86 16.24 28.65 1.02
CA GLN A 86 16.63 29.95 1.58
C GLN A 86 16.66 29.96 3.12
N ASP A 87 16.33 28.83 3.76
CA ASP A 87 16.21 28.66 5.22
C ASP A 87 15.12 29.56 5.87
N ASP A 88 14.20 30.10 5.07
CA ASP A 88 13.06 30.91 5.54
C ASP A 88 11.81 30.03 5.71
N LEU A 89 11.83 29.21 6.75
CA LEU A 89 10.80 28.19 6.99
C LEU A 89 9.42 28.78 7.28
N ASN A 90 9.35 29.96 7.89
CA ASN A 90 8.08 30.63 8.16
C ASN A 90 7.39 31.06 6.86
N ARG A 91 8.18 31.57 5.91
CA ARG A 91 7.64 31.92 4.60
C ARG A 91 7.30 30.69 3.78
N ALA A 92 8.13 29.65 3.80
CA ALA A 92 7.82 28.39 3.12
C ALA A 92 6.47 27.81 3.60
N ARG A 93 6.19 27.84 4.90
CA ARG A 93 4.87 27.46 5.46
C ARG A 93 3.72 28.30 4.91
N SER A 94 3.90 29.62 4.85
CA SER A 94 2.87 30.50 4.29
C SER A 94 2.59 30.18 2.82
N VAL A 95 3.63 29.85 2.03
CA VAL A 95 3.48 29.41 0.64
C VAL A 95 2.69 28.10 0.56
N TRP A 96 3.00 27.12 1.40
CA TRP A 96 2.28 25.84 1.43
C TRP A 96 0.82 25.99 1.85
N GLU A 97 0.53 26.75 2.92
CA GLU A 97 -0.86 26.99 3.34
C GLU A 97 -1.66 27.68 2.23
N ARG A 98 -1.09 28.70 1.56
CA ARG A 98 -1.72 29.32 0.38
C ARG A 98 -1.92 28.34 -0.76
N ALA A 99 -0.97 27.44 -1.00
CA ALA A 99 -1.11 26.40 -2.02
C ALA A 99 -2.29 25.46 -1.71
N LEU A 100 -2.48 25.11 -0.44
CA LEU A 100 -3.58 24.27 0.03
C LEU A 100 -4.92 25.01 0.02
N GLU A 101 -4.95 26.32 0.28
CA GLU A 101 -6.16 27.14 0.10
C GLU A 101 -6.64 27.14 -1.36
N VAL A 102 -5.71 27.15 -2.31
CA VAL A 102 -6.03 27.11 -3.75
C VAL A 102 -6.47 25.73 -4.20
N ASP A 103 -5.75 24.67 -3.80
CA ASP A 103 -6.08 23.28 -4.17
C ASP A 103 -5.76 22.31 -3.03
N HIS A 104 -6.69 22.19 -2.11
CA HIS A 104 -6.61 21.25 -1.00
C HIS A 104 -6.79 19.78 -1.43
N ARG A 105 -7.20 19.50 -2.67
CA ARG A 105 -7.41 18.13 -3.17
C ARG A 105 -6.13 17.51 -3.72
N ASN A 106 -5.13 18.33 -4.00
CA ASN A 106 -3.84 17.87 -4.48
C ASN A 106 -3.04 17.19 -3.35
N HIS A 107 -3.11 15.86 -3.29
CA HIS A 107 -2.33 15.04 -2.35
C HIS A 107 -0.82 15.30 -2.42
N THR A 108 -0.28 15.70 -3.59
CA THR A 108 1.17 15.92 -3.73
C THR A 108 1.64 17.15 -2.94
N SER A 109 0.80 18.18 -2.82
CA SER A 109 1.08 19.36 -1.99
C SER A 109 1.15 19.00 -0.50
N TRP A 110 0.20 18.20 -0.02
CA TRP A 110 0.19 17.69 1.35
C TRP A 110 1.44 16.88 1.68
N LEU A 111 1.80 15.92 0.81
CA LEU A 111 2.99 15.09 0.97
C LEU A 111 4.26 15.95 1.08
N LYS A 112 4.42 16.92 0.15
CA LYS A 112 5.61 17.78 0.12
C LYS A 112 5.70 18.71 1.31
N PHE A 113 4.57 19.27 1.74
CA PHE A 113 4.55 20.15 2.90
C PHE A 113 4.94 19.40 4.19
N ALA A 114 4.36 18.22 4.42
CA ALA A 114 4.69 17.41 5.58
C ALA A 114 6.14 16.87 5.53
N GLU A 115 6.63 16.44 4.36
CA GLU A 115 8.03 16.04 4.15
C GLU A 115 9.01 17.18 4.50
N GLN A 116 8.68 18.43 4.17
CA GLN A 116 9.51 19.58 4.49
C GLN A 116 9.58 19.83 6.01
N GLU A 117 8.46 19.79 6.73
CA GLU A 117 8.49 19.95 8.20
C GLU A 117 9.29 18.82 8.87
N MET A 118 9.20 17.60 8.34
CA MET A 118 10.00 16.45 8.80
C MET A 118 11.50 16.64 8.58
N LYS A 119 11.93 17.07 7.39
CA LYS A 119 13.35 17.35 7.10
C LYS A 119 13.95 18.39 8.04
N ASN A 120 13.16 19.40 8.37
CA ASN A 120 13.56 20.49 9.25
C ASN A 120 13.36 20.16 10.75
N LYS A 121 13.05 18.91 11.09
CA LYS A 121 12.89 18.38 12.46
C LYS A 121 11.73 18.99 13.25
N PHE A 122 10.72 19.56 12.58
CA PHE A 122 9.50 20.06 13.22
C PHE A 122 8.41 18.97 13.24
N ILE A 123 8.62 17.95 14.08
CA ILE A 123 7.78 16.74 14.11
C ILE A 123 6.32 17.07 14.46
N ASP A 124 6.08 17.88 15.49
CA ASP A 124 4.71 18.21 15.92
C ASP A 124 3.93 18.97 14.85
N ARG A 125 4.62 19.82 14.07
CA ARG A 125 3.99 20.52 12.94
C ARG A 125 3.70 19.56 11.80
N ALA A 126 4.63 18.66 11.49
CA ALA A 126 4.41 17.62 10.49
C ALA A 126 3.20 16.75 10.85
N ARG A 127 3.04 16.34 12.13
CA ARG A 127 1.87 15.60 12.62
C ARG A 127 0.57 16.36 12.35
N ASN A 128 0.50 17.64 12.71
CA ASN A 128 -0.68 18.46 12.45
C ASN A 128 -1.03 18.55 10.95
N VAL A 129 -0.01 18.59 10.07
CA VAL A 129 -0.23 18.56 8.62
C VAL A 129 -0.75 17.21 8.16
N TRP A 130 -0.20 16.10 8.68
CA TRP A 130 -0.68 14.75 8.38
C TRP A 130 -2.11 14.52 8.85
N ASP A 131 -2.45 14.93 10.07
CA ASP A 131 -3.81 14.84 10.63
C ASP A 131 -4.85 15.58 9.77
N ARG A 132 -4.50 16.79 9.33
CA ARG A 132 -5.33 17.56 8.39
C ARG A 132 -5.44 16.83 7.05
N ALA A 133 -4.34 16.29 6.53
CA ALA A 133 -4.31 15.62 5.24
C ALA A 133 -5.21 14.38 5.21
N VAL A 134 -5.14 13.51 6.23
CA VAL A 134 -6.00 12.30 6.31
C VAL A 134 -7.47 12.64 6.53
N THR A 135 -7.76 13.76 7.19
CA THR A 135 -9.13 14.23 7.39
C THR A 135 -9.75 14.74 6.09
N ILE A 136 -8.97 15.47 5.27
CA ILE A 136 -9.45 16.06 4.01
C ILE A 136 -9.43 15.03 2.86
N LEU A 137 -8.44 14.15 2.84
CA LEU A 137 -8.20 13.17 1.78
C LEU A 137 -8.16 11.73 2.34
N PRO A 138 -9.26 11.24 2.93
CA PRO A 138 -9.30 9.94 3.60
C PRO A 138 -9.11 8.75 2.66
N HIS A 139 -9.42 8.90 1.37
CA HIS A 139 -9.32 7.84 0.37
C HIS A 139 -7.96 7.75 -0.34
N VAL A 140 -6.99 8.60 0.04
CA VAL A 140 -5.66 8.60 -0.58
C VAL A 140 -4.72 7.77 0.29
N ASP A 141 -4.61 6.48 0.00
CA ASP A 141 -3.80 5.52 0.77
C ASP A 141 -2.34 5.95 0.96
N GLN A 142 -1.77 6.65 -0.03
CA GLN A 142 -0.39 7.14 0.03
C GLN A 142 -0.14 8.08 1.22
N ILE A 143 -1.13 8.88 1.62
CA ILE A 143 -1.03 9.80 2.76
C ILE A 143 -0.96 8.99 4.06
N TRP A 144 -1.84 8.00 4.21
CA TRP A 144 -1.85 7.10 5.37
C TRP A 144 -0.54 6.35 5.53
N TYR A 145 -0.04 5.75 4.45
CA TYR A 145 1.25 5.04 4.47
C TYR A 145 2.39 5.93 4.95
N LYS A 146 2.47 7.17 4.45
CA LYS A 146 3.51 8.12 4.86
C LYS A 146 3.33 8.60 6.29
N TYR A 147 2.10 8.81 6.73
CA TYR A 147 1.84 9.20 8.11
C TYR A 147 2.25 8.10 9.10
N ILE A 148 1.93 6.84 8.81
CA ILE A 148 2.34 5.69 9.62
C ILE A 148 3.86 5.50 9.64
N GLU A 149 4.56 5.75 8.52
CA GLU A 149 6.03 5.67 8.46
C GLU A 149 6.70 6.70 9.39
N VAL A 150 6.08 7.88 9.53
CA VAL A 150 6.57 8.94 10.42
C VAL A 150 6.29 8.60 11.88
N GLU A 151 5.17 7.94 12.15
CA GLU A 151 4.65 7.81 13.50
C GLU A 151 4.82 6.39 14.07
N GLU A 152 6.01 6.08 14.57
CA GLU A 152 6.33 4.72 15.03
C GLU A 152 5.54 4.30 16.28
N MET A 153 5.37 5.21 17.24
CA MET A 153 4.66 4.93 18.51
C MET A 153 3.13 5.07 18.39
N GLY A 154 2.66 5.92 17.48
CA GLY A 154 1.23 6.20 17.24
C GLY A 154 0.62 5.45 16.06
N ALA A 155 1.42 4.67 15.31
CA ALA A 155 0.99 3.97 14.11
C ALA A 155 -0.30 3.16 14.28
N ARG A 156 -0.48 2.52 15.44
CA ARG A 156 -1.66 1.68 15.70
C ARG A 156 -2.95 2.49 15.74
N GLU A 157 -2.94 3.66 16.37
CA GLU A 157 -4.13 4.52 16.43
C GLU A 157 -4.49 5.05 15.04
N ILE A 158 -3.48 5.36 14.23
CA ILE A 158 -3.65 5.78 12.84
C ILE A 158 -4.24 4.65 12.00
N PHE A 159 -3.71 3.42 12.13
CA PHE A 159 -4.27 2.25 11.46
C PHE A 159 -5.73 2.00 11.86
N GLU A 160 -6.06 2.08 13.15
CA GLU A 160 -7.44 1.94 13.62
C GLU A 160 -8.36 3.03 13.06
N GLY A 161 -7.87 4.27 12.97
CA GLY A 161 -8.54 5.36 12.28
C GLY A 161 -8.81 5.05 10.80
N TRP A 162 -7.80 4.51 10.10
CA TRP A 162 -7.89 4.16 8.69
C TRP A 162 -8.87 3.00 8.45
N MET A 163 -8.84 1.96 9.29
CA MET A 163 -9.72 0.79 9.15
C MET A 163 -11.20 1.10 9.34
N LYS A 164 -11.55 2.18 10.05
CA LYS A 164 -12.95 2.66 10.15
C LYS A 164 -13.54 3.05 8.80
N LEU A 165 -12.69 3.44 7.84
CA LEU A 165 -13.10 3.83 6.49
C LEU A 165 -13.30 2.61 5.57
N MET A 166 -13.06 1.39 6.05
CA MET A 166 -13.09 0.14 5.28
C MET A 166 -12.26 0.26 3.99
N PRO A 167 -10.93 0.46 4.11
CA PRO A 167 -10.05 0.63 2.95
C PRO A 167 -9.86 -0.70 2.19
N ASP A 168 -9.18 -0.62 1.05
CA ASP A 168 -8.91 -1.78 0.19
C ASP A 168 -8.10 -2.87 0.93
N GLN A 169 -8.17 -4.10 0.43
CA GLN A 169 -7.52 -5.28 0.99
C GLN A 169 -6.04 -5.03 1.32
N GLN A 170 -5.31 -4.32 0.47
CA GLN A 170 -3.87 -4.10 0.66
C GLN A 170 -3.56 -3.29 1.93
N CYS A 171 -4.48 -2.42 2.33
CA CYS A 171 -4.36 -1.59 3.53
C CYS A 171 -4.47 -2.46 4.79
N TRP A 172 -5.43 -3.40 4.81
CA TRP A 172 -5.58 -4.38 5.89
C TRP A 172 -4.35 -5.28 6.03
N LEU A 173 -3.82 -5.78 4.91
CA LEU A 173 -2.60 -6.59 4.90
C LEU A 173 -1.40 -5.82 5.45
N SER A 174 -1.31 -4.52 5.15
CA SER A 174 -0.24 -3.66 5.66
C SER A 174 -0.33 -3.47 7.18
N TYR A 175 -1.53 -3.42 7.74
CA TYR A 175 -1.74 -3.34 9.19
C TYR A 175 -1.37 -4.65 9.90
N ILE A 176 -1.77 -5.78 9.32
CA ILE A 176 -1.35 -7.10 9.79
C ILE A 176 0.17 -7.23 9.77
N GLU A 177 0.81 -6.88 8.65
CA GLU A 177 2.27 -6.91 8.54
C GLU A 177 2.94 -6.03 9.59
N PHE A 178 2.37 -4.87 9.91
CA PHE A 178 2.83 -4.02 11.00
C PHE A 178 2.81 -4.77 12.34
N ASP A 179 1.68 -5.37 12.75
CA ASP A 179 1.59 -6.10 14.02
C ASP A 179 2.54 -7.32 14.04
N LEU A 180 2.79 -7.97 12.90
CA LEU A 180 3.74 -9.07 12.79
C LEU A 180 5.19 -8.64 12.92
N ARG A 181 5.56 -7.43 12.45
CA ARG A 181 6.91 -6.89 12.66
C ARG A 181 7.25 -6.72 14.14
N TYR A 182 6.26 -6.36 14.97
CA TYR A 182 6.40 -6.24 16.42
C TYR A 182 6.12 -7.55 17.18
N ASN A 183 5.99 -8.67 16.47
CA ASN A 183 5.68 -10.00 17.04
C ASN A 183 4.37 -10.04 17.85
N GLU A 184 3.42 -9.15 17.55
CA GLU A 184 2.12 -9.08 18.20
C GLU A 184 1.08 -9.97 17.49
N ILE A 185 1.34 -11.27 17.48
CA ILE A 185 0.51 -12.28 16.79
C ILE A 185 -0.96 -12.22 17.25
N LYS A 186 -1.20 -11.96 18.55
CA LYS A 186 -2.57 -11.85 19.10
C LYS A 186 -3.34 -10.67 18.54
N MET A 187 -2.68 -9.54 18.26
CA MET A 187 -3.34 -8.37 17.68
C MET A 187 -3.55 -8.56 16.18
N ALA A 188 -2.54 -9.07 15.47
CA ALA A 188 -2.66 -9.43 14.06
C ALA A 188 -3.87 -10.34 13.80
N ARG A 189 -4.12 -11.32 14.69
CA ARG A 189 -5.31 -12.19 14.64
C ARG A 189 -6.63 -11.42 14.72
N LYS A 190 -6.76 -10.47 15.65
CA LYS A 190 -7.97 -9.64 15.77
C LYS A 190 -8.20 -8.80 14.51
N VAL A 191 -7.12 -8.28 13.92
CA VAL A 191 -7.20 -7.53 12.66
C VAL A 191 -7.64 -8.46 11.52
N PHE A 192 -7.12 -9.68 11.47
CA PHE A 192 -7.55 -10.69 10.50
C PHE A 192 -9.02 -11.10 10.64
N ASP A 193 -9.51 -11.28 11.87
CA ASP A 193 -10.92 -11.62 12.11
C ASP A 193 -11.84 -10.51 11.57
N ARG A 194 -11.44 -9.24 11.72
CA ARG A 194 -12.14 -8.08 11.13
C ARG A 194 -11.96 -8.03 9.60
N PHE A 195 -10.78 -8.35 9.09
CA PHE A 195 -10.49 -8.40 7.66
C PHE A 195 -11.39 -9.41 6.94
N VAL A 196 -11.59 -10.60 7.50
CA VAL A 196 -12.48 -11.65 6.94
C VAL A 196 -13.96 -11.25 6.98
N GLN A 197 -14.35 -10.33 7.87
CA GLN A 197 -15.69 -9.75 7.87
C GLN A 197 -15.87 -8.69 6.78
N CYS A 198 -14.82 -7.90 6.50
CA CYS A 198 -14.88 -6.81 5.51
C CYS A 198 -14.60 -7.29 4.07
N HIS A 199 -13.73 -8.28 3.91
CA HIS A 199 -13.25 -8.80 2.63
C HIS A 199 -13.41 -10.32 2.60
N SER A 200 -14.03 -10.86 1.55
CA SER A 200 -14.31 -12.31 1.42
C SER A 200 -13.08 -13.17 1.13
N LYS A 201 -11.87 -12.60 1.03
CA LYS A 201 -10.65 -13.36 0.71
C LYS A 201 -10.00 -13.94 1.95
N VAL A 202 -10.43 -15.14 2.31
CA VAL A 202 -9.96 -15.86 3.51
C VAL A 202 -8.59 -16.53 3.33
N GLY A 203 -8.15 -16.78 2.10
CA GLY A 203 -6.88 -17.49 1.82
C GLY A 203 -5.64 -16.87 2.49
N ALA A 204 -5.57 -15.53 2.54
CA ALA A 204 -4.45 -14.84 3.20
C ALA A 204 -4.40 -15.04 4.72
N TYR A 205 -5.55 -15.23 5.37
CA TYR A 205 -5.62 -15.50 6.82
C TYR A 205 -5.20 -16.95 7.13
N ALA A 206 -5.59 -17.87 6.26
CA ALA A 206 -5.26 -19.28 6.45
C ALA A 206 -3.75 -19.54 6.21
N GLU A 207 -3.15 -18.93 5.18
CA GLU A 207 -1.68 -18.93 4.99
C GLU A 207 -0.91 -18.34 6.18
N PHE A 208 -1.51 -17.36 6.87
CA PHE A 208 -0.93 -16.73 8.04
C PHE A 208 -0.90 -17.68 9.25
N GLU A 209 -2.02 -18.32 9.58
CA GLU A 209 -2.08 -19.30 10.69
C GLU A 209 -1.21 -20.53 10.39
N MET A 210 -1.08 -20.94 9.13
CA MET A 210 -0.13 -21.99 8.71
C MET A 210 1.31 -21.64 9.08
N LYS A 211 1.76 -20.41 8.79
CA LYS A 211 3.13 -19.96 9.10
C LYS A 211 3.40 -19.88 10.60
N ASN A 212 2.36 -19.66 11.41
CA ASN A 212 2.47 -19.62 12.87
C ASN A 212 2.33 -20.99 13.53
N GLY A 213 2.14 -22.06 12.75
CA GLY A 213 2.04 -23.44 13.26
C GLY A 213 0.67 -23.83 13.82
N GLU A 214 -0.37 -23.02 13.59
CA GLU A 214 -1.69 -23.19 14.22
C GLU A 214 -2.68 -23.80 13.23
N MET A 215 -2.41 -25.06 12.86
CA MET A 215 -3.14 -25.79 11.81
C MET A 215 -4.65 -25.89 12.07
N ASN A 216 -5.07 -26.07 13.32
CA ASN A 216 -6.49 -26.17 13.67
C ASN A 216 -7.27 -24.88 13.37
N ARG A 217 -6.62 -23.71 13.48
CA ARG A 217 -7.25 -22.43 13.17
C ARG A 217 -7.24 -22.16 11.67
N ALA A 218 -6.13 -22.48 10.99
CA ALA A 218 -6.06 -22.43 9.54
C ALA A 218 -7.20 -23.23 8.91
N ARG A 219 -7.43 -24.47 9.37
CA ARG A 219 -8.56 -25.32 8.95
C ARG A 219 -9.90 -24.64 9.15
N LYS A 220 -10.19 -24.13 10.36
CA LYS A 220 -11.45 -23.44 10.64
C LYS A 220 -11.66 -22.22 9.72
N CYS A 221 -10.58 -21.56 9.33
CA CYS A 221 -10.63 -20.46 8.37
C CYS A 221 -10.98 -20.96 6.96
N TYR A 222 -10.37 -22.06 6.50
CA TYR A 222 -10.73 -22.68 5.22
C TYR A 222 -12.18 -23.18 5.21
N GLU A 223 -12.64 -23.86 6.25
CA GLU A 223 -14.04 -24.29 6.40
C GLU A 223 -15.00 -23.10 6.30
N THR A 224 -14.74 -22.04 7.07
CA THR A 224 -15.56 -20.81 7.03
C THR A 224 -15.47 -20.09 5.67
N ALA A 225 -14.33 -20.21 4.96
CA ALA A 225 -14.15 -19.63 3.65
C ALA A 225 -14.97 -20.36 2.60
N ILE A 226 -14.92 -21.69 2.63
CA ILE A 226 -15.65 -22.58 1.73
C ILE A 226 -17.15 -22.35 1.88
N ASP A 227 -17.66 -22.30 3.12
CA ASP A 227 -19.06 -22.00 3.41
C ASP A 227 -19.52 -20.65 2.83
N LYS A 228 -18.63 -19.65 2.79
CA LYS A 228 -18.94 -18.30 2.29
C LYS A 228 -18.73 -18.13 0.79
N LEU A 229 -17.87 -18.92 0.17
CA LEU A 229 -17.39 -18.75 -1.21
C LEU A 229 -17.92 -19.86 -2.14
N CYS A 230 -18.98 -20.57 -1.76
CA CYS A 230 -19.51 -21.74 -2.46
C CYS A 230 -19.73 -21.55 -3.98
N ASP A 231 -19.86 -20.31 -4.48
CA ASP A 231 -20.07 -19.99 -5.90
C ASP A 231 -18.90 -19.25 -6.59
N ASP A 232 -17.79 -18.94 -5.90
CA ASP A 232 -16.65 -18.19 -6.47
C ASP A 232 -15.65 -19.13 -7.16
N GLU A 233 -15.08 -18.71 -8.29
CA GLU A 233 -14.01 -19.38 -9.04
C GLU A 233 -12.77 -19.67 -8.16
N LYS A 234 -12.58 -18.87 -7.10
CA LYS A 234 -11.52 -19.04 -6.11
C LYS A 234 -11.77 -20.13 -5.08
N ALA A 235 -12.99 -20.69 -5.00
CA ALA A 235 -13.28 -21.82 -4.12
C ALA A 235 -12.39 -23.02 -4.45
N ALA A 236 -12.16 -23.30 -5.74
CA ALA A 236 -11.27 -24.37 -6.19
C ALA A 236 -9.82 -24.21 -5.65
N GLN A 237 -9.32 -22.98 -5.60
CA GLN A 237 -7.98 -22.69 -5.07
C GLN A 237 -7.90 -22.89 -3.55
N LEU A 238 -8.99 -22.55 -2.84
CA LEU A 238 -9.09 -22.74 -1.39
C LEU A 238 -9.21 -24.22 -1.02
N PHE A 239 -10.02 -25.00 -1.75
CA PHE A 239 -10.13 -26.45 -1.56
C PHE A 239 -8.80 -27.16 -1.79
N ALA A 240 -8.05 -26.78 -2.82
CA ALA A 240 -6.72 -27.34 -3.05
C ALA A 240 -5.73 -27.01 -1.92
N ALA A 241 -5.78 -25.77 -1.39
CA ALA A 241 -4.94 -25.35 -0.28
C ALA A 241 -5.30 -26.05 1.04
N ASP A 242 -6.60 -26.31 1.29
CA ASP A 242 -7.08 -27.07 2.45
C ASP A 242 -6.73 -28.55 2.35
N ALA A 243 -6.85 -29.15 1.17
CA ALA A 243 -6.48 -30.55 0.96
C ALA A 243 -4.96 -30.80 1.10
N GLU A 244 -4.10 -29.82 0.79
CA GLU A 244 -2.66 -29.92 1.04
C GLU A 244 -2.29 -29.94 2.53
N LEU A 245 -3.21 -29.54 3.42
CA LEU A 245 -2.99 -29.46 4.86
C LEU A 245 -3.42 -30.70 5.64
N GLU A 246 -4.27 -31.52 5.05
CA GLU A 246 -4.90 -32.63 5.74
C GLU A 246 -4.17 -33.96 5.53
N GLU A 247 -4.44 -34.90 6.44
CA GLU A 247 -4.06 -36.30 6.25
C GLU A 247 -4.74 -36.87 4.99
N ILE A 248 -4.08 -37.81 4.33
CA ILE A 248 -4.41 -38.32 2.98
C ILE A 248 -5.91 -38.62 2.82
N GLY A 249 -6.52 -39.30 3.80
CA GLY A 249 -7.94 -39.66 3.75
C GLY A 249 -8.90 -38.47 3.78
N ARG A 250 -8.54 -37.39 4.48
CA ARG A 250 -9.38 -36.19 4.58
C ARG A 250 -9.12 -35.23 3.43
N ALA A 251 -7.88 -35.15 2.94
CA ALA A 251 -7.53 -34.45 1.71
C ALA A 251 -8.32 -35.00 0.50
N ARG A 252 -8.46 -36.33 0.39
CA ARG A 252 -9.30 -36.98 -0.64
C ARG A 252 -10.76 -36.58 -0.51
N ALA A 253 -11.33 -36.61 0.70
CA ALA A 253 -12.70 -36.19 0.95
C ALA A 253 -12.96 -34.70 0.60
N ILE A 254 -11.97 -33.83 0.81
CA ILE A 254 -12.05 -32.40 0.43
C ILE A 254 -12.07 -32.25 -1.09
N TYR A 255 -11.21 -32.97 -1.82
CA TYR A 255 -11.23 -32.96 -3.28
C TYR A 255 -12.53 -33.52 -3.84
N GLU A 256 -13.03 -34.64 -3.31
CA GLU A 256 -14.32 -35.22 -3.72
C GLU A 256 -15.50 -34.26 -3.47
N CYS A 257 -15.52 -33.59 -2.32
CA CYS A 257 -16.50 -32.54 -2.01
C CYS A 257 -16.42 -31.40 -3.03
N ALA A 258 -15.21 -30.92 -3.33
CA ALA A 258 -15.02 -29.84 -4.29
C ALA A 258 -15.44 -30.20 -5.72
N LEU A 259 -15.29 -31.47 -6.13
CA LEU A 259 -15.77 -31.98 -7.43
C LEU A 259 -17.31 -32.07 -7.50
N GLY A 260 -17.99 -32.30 -6.38
CA GLY A 260 -19.45 -32.33 -6.31
C GLY A 260 -20.10 -30.95 -6.34
N PHE A 261 -19.42 -29.93 -5.82
CA PHE A 261 -19.95 -28.57 -5.71
C PHE A 261 -19.65 -27.66 -6.91
N ILE A 262 -18.53 -27.87 -7.63
CA ILE A 262 -18.11 -26.96 -8.71
C ILE A 262 -18.61 -27.47 -10.08
N PRO A 263 -19.23 -26.63 -10.94
CA PRO A 263 -19.64 -27.04 -12.27
C PRO A 263 -18.46 -27.48 -13.16
N LYS A 264 -18.65 -28.59 -13.91
CA LYS A 264 -17.63 -29.30 -14.71
C LYS A 264 -16.74 -28.43 -15.61
N GLY A 265 -17.20 -27.26 -16.07
CA GLY A 265 -16.42 -26.35 -16.92
C GLY A 265 -15.34 -25.53 -16.20
N ARG A 266 -15.27 -25.58 -14.85
CA ARG A 266 -14.33 -24.78 -14.03
C ARG A 266 -13.38 -25.63 -13.17
N LEU A 267 -13.36 -26.94 -13.42
CA LEU A 267 -12.69 -27.94 -12.59
C LEU A 267 -11.34 -28.42 -13.14
N GLU A 268 -10.91 -28.03 -14.34
CA GLU A 268 -9.69 -28.56 -14.97
C GLU A 268 -8.43 -28.39 -14.10
N ASP A 269 -8.25 -27.21 -13.48
CA ASP A 269 -7.12 -26.97 -12.57
C ASP A 269 -7.22 -27.77 -11.27
N LEU A 270 -8.45 -28.03 -10.79
CA LEU A 270 -8.66 -28.81 -9.58
C LEU A 270 -8.46 -30.31 -9.85
N TYR A 271 -8.96 -30.81 -10.98
CA TYR A 271 -8.73 -32.19 -11.45
C TYR A 271 -7.24 -32.46 -11.63
N ARG A 272 -6.50 -31.55 -12.28
CA ARG A 272 -5.04 -31.71 -12.42
C ARG A 272 -4.33 -31.81 -11.06
N LYS A 273 -4.75 -31.01 -10.07
CA LYS A 273 -4.19 -31.08 -8.72
C LYS A 273 -4.61 -32.34 -7.97
N PHE A 274 -5.84 -32.80 -8.15
CA PHE A 274 -6.33 -34.05 -7.58
C PHE A 274 -5.62 -35.27 -8.19
N GLU A 275 -5.42 -35.31 -9.50
CA GLU A 275 -4.62 -36.36 -10.16
C GLU A 275 -3.17 -36.37 -9.69
N ALA A 276 -2.56 -35.19 -9.52
CA ALA A 276 -1.21 -35.07 -8.97
C ALA A 276 -1.14 -35.53 -7.50
N PHE A 277 -2.19 -35.27 -6.72
CA PHE A 277 -2.35 -35.77 -5.36
C PHE A 277 -2.50 -37.30 -5.35
N GLU A 278 -3.42 -37.85 -6.13
CA GLU A 278 -3.64 -39.29 -6.27
C GLU A 278 -2.36 -40.00 -6.73
N HIS A 279 -1.67 -39.52 -7.76
CA HIS A 279 -0.40 -40.11 -8.20
C HIS A 279 0.69 -40.05 -7.11
N LYS A 280 0.67 -39.04 -6.24
CA LYS A 280 1.63 -38.90 -5.13
C LYS A 280 1.33 -39.87 -3.98
N TYR A 281 0.07 -40.23 -3.77
CA TYR A 281 -0.38 -41.05 -2.63
C TYR A 281 -0.95 -42.44 -3.03
N GLN A 282 -1.00 -42.76 -4.33
CA GLN A 282 -1.42 -44.05 -4.92
C GLN A 282 -0.56 -45.24 -4.50
N ASN A 283 0.53 -45.02 -3.76
CA ASN A 283 1.36 -46.08 -3.20
C ASN A 283 0.94 -46.52 -1.78
N VAL A 284 -0.20 -46.03 -1.25
CA VAL A 284 -0.65 -46.38 0.11
C VAL A 284 -1.97 -47.17 0.14
N ASP A 285 -2.93 -46.96 -0.77
CA ASP A 285 -4.28 -47.55 -0.65
C ASP A 285 -4.84 -48.18 -1.94
N MET A 286 -4.07 -49.04 -2.63
CA MET A 286 -4.61 -49.90 -3.71
C MET A 286 -5.26 -51.19 -3.13
N GLU A 287 -6.08 -51.04 -2.10
CA GLU A 287 -7.16 -52.00 -1.79
C GLU A 287 -8.48 -51.24 -1.86
N GLY A 288 -9.08 -51.26 -3.06
CA GLY A 288 -10.53 -51.09 -3.19
C GLY A 288 -11.02 -49.74 -3.70
N ILE A 289 -10.77 -49.44 -4.98
CA ILE A 289 -11.75 -48.72 -5.82
C ILE A 289 -11.67 -49.31 -7.23
N ASP A 290 -12.14 -50.56 -7.38
CA ASP A 290 -12.82 -50.96 -8.61
C ASP A 290 -14.31 -50.62 -8.41
N GLU A 291 -14.97 -50.24 -9.50
CA GLU A 291 -16.39 -49.85 -9.61
C GLU A 291 -16.73 -48.37 -9.37
N TRP A 292 -16.37 -47.51 -10.34
CA TRP A 292 -17.38 -46.69 -11.02
C TRP A 292 -17.03 -46.63 -12.51
N VAL A 293 -17.94 -47.18 -13.32
CA VAL A 293 -17.92 -47.38 -14.79
C VAL A 293 -17.48 -46.16 -15.59
#